data_AF-Q6V0G8-F1
#
_entry.id   AF-Q6V0G8-F1
#
_cell.length_a   1.000
_cell.length_b   1.000
_cell.length_c   1.000
_cell.angle_alpha   90.00
_cell.angle_beta   90.00
_cell.angle_gamma   90.00
#
_symmetry.space_group_name_H-M   'P 1'
#
loop_
_entity.id
_entity.type
_entity.pdbx_description
1 polymer ?
#
loop_
_entity_poly.entity_id
_entity_poly.type
_entity_poly.pdbx_seq_one_letter_code
_entity_poly.pdbx_strand_id
1 'polypeptide(L)'
;MDPSGVKVLETAEDIQERRQQVLDRYHRFKELSTLRGQKLEDSYRFQFFQRDAEELEKWIQEKLQIASDENYKDPTNLQGKLQKHQAFEAEVQANSGAIVKLDETGNLMISEGHFASETIRTRLMELHRQWELLFEKMREKGIKLLQAQNLVQYLRELEDVI
;
A
#
# COMPACT_ATOMS: atom_id res chain seq x y z
N MET A 1 15.20 -59.52 30.04
CA MET A 1 15.42 -58.11 29.64
C MET A 1 14.28 -57.74 28.72
N ASP A 2 13.30 -57.01 29.23
CA ASP A 2 12.17 -56.52 28.44
C ASP A 2 12.67 -55.42 27.48
N PRO A 3 12.49 -55.57 26.14
CA PRO A 3 13.03 -54.65 25.15
C PRO A 3 12.18 -53.39 24.94
N SER A 4 11.11 -53.20 25.71
CA SER A 4 10.34 -51.96 25.68
C SER A 4 10.98 -50.95 26.65
N GLY A 5 11.55 -49.87 26.12
CA GLY A 5 12.16 -48.77 26.89
C GLY A 5 11.17 -47.94 27.73
N VAL A 6 10.10 -48.57 28.22
CA VAL A 6 9.12 -47.99 29.12
C VAL A 6 9.69 -48.11 30.53
N LYS A 7 10.26 -47.01 31.03
CA LYS A 7 10.69 -46.89 32.43
C LYS A 7 9.47 -47.16 33.32
N VAL A 8 9.49 -48.25 34.09
CA VAL A 8 8.44 -48.54 35.07
C VAL A 8 8.52 -47.47 36.15
N LEU A 9 7.43 -46.75 36.39
CA LEU A 9 7.36 -45.70 37.41
C LEU A 9 7.09 -46.38 38.76
N GLU A 10 8.15 -46.64 39.53
CA GLU A 10 8.07 -47.44 40.75
C GLU A 10 7.89 -46.58 42.01
N THR A 11 8.31 -45.32 41.96
CA THR A 11 8.26 -44.40 43.10
C THR A 11 7.38 -43.18 42.84
N ALA A 12 6.93 -42.53 43.93
CA ALA A 12 6.24 -41.24 43.84
C ALA A 12 7.12 -40.16 43.17
N GLU A 13 8.44 -40.25 43.34
CA GLU A 13 9.42 -39.38 42.69
C GLU A 13 9.47 -39.60 41.17
N ASP A 14 9.48 -40.85 40.69
CA ASP A 14 9.42 -41.15 39.26
C ASP A 14 8.15 -40.60 38.61
N ILE A 15 7.00 -40.76 39.28
CA ILE A 15 5.72 -40.23 38.81
C ILE A 15 5.76 -38.69 38.76
N GLN A 16 6.32 -38.05 39.79
CA GLN A 16 6.46 -36.59 39.87
C GLN A 16 7.39 -36.06 38.78
N GLU A 17 8.54 -36.70 38.54
CA GLU A 17 9.48 -36.34 37.48
C GLU A 17 8.82 -36.47 36.11
N ARG A 18 8.12 -37.60 35.87
CA ARG A 18 7.42 -37.82 34.60
C ARG A 18 6.32 -36.80 34.36
N ARG A 19 5.55 -36.46 35.39
CA ARG A 19 4.54 -35.41 35.34
C ARG A 19 5.18 -34.07 34.98
N GLN A 20 6.29 -33.70 35.61
CA GLN A 20 6.98 -32.44 35.31
C GLN A 20 7.45 -32.39 33.86
N GLN A 21 8.08 -33.45 33.35
CA GLN A 21 8.51 -33.54 31.96
C GLN A 21 7.34 -33.38 30.97
N VAL A 22 6.17 -33.95 31.28
CA VAL A 22 4.96 -33.82 30.44
C VAL A 22 4.45 -32.38 30.47
N LEU A 23 4.39 -31.75 31.65
CA LEU A 23 3.99 -30.35 31.78
C LEU A 23 4.93 -29.42 31.01
N ASP A 24 6.24 -29.59 31.15
CA ASP A 24 7.23 -28.78 30.43
C ASP A 24 7.10 -28.92 28.91
N ARG A 25 6.91 -30.16 28.42
CA ARG A 25 6.64 -30.42 26.99
C ARG A 25 5.35 -29.77 26.53
N TYR A 26 4.30 -29.82 27.34
CA TYR A 26 3.02 -29.18 27.03
C TYR A 26 3.15 -27.65 26.96
N HIS A 27 3.83 -27.03 27.93
CA HIS A 27 4.10 -25.59 27.93
C HIS A 27 4.88 -25.17 26.69
N ARG A 28 5.98 -25.87 26.38
CA ARG A 28 6.77 -25.61 25.16
C ARG A 28 5.94 -25.77 23.88
N PHE A 29 5.12 -26.82 23.79
CA PHE A 29 4.24 -27.03 22.65
C PHE A 29 3.23 -25.89 22.49
N LYS A 30 2.65 -25.43 23.60
CA LYS A 30 1.70 -24.32 23.61
C LYS A 30 2.36 -23.02 23.13
N GLU A 31 3.53 -22.68 23.66
CA GLU A 31 4.31 -21.52 23.24
C GLU A 31 4.64 -21.55 21.74
N LEU A 32 5.14 -22.69 21.25
CA LEU A 32 5.46 -22.86 19.83
C LEU A 32 4.21 -22.75 18.94
N SER A 33 3.08 -23.29 19.39
CA SER A 33 1.81 -23.20 18.65
C SER A 33 1.31 -21.77 18.59
N THR A 34 1.36 -21.02 19.70
CA THR A 34 1.00 -19.59 19.74
C THR A 34 1.90 -18.77 18.83
N LEU A 35 3.22 -18.98 18.89
CA LEU A 35 4.17 -18.27 18.03
C LEU A 35 3.92 -18.57 16.54
N ARG A 36 3.61 -19.83 16.21
CA ARG A 36 3.25 -20.20 14.83
C ARG A 36 1.97 -19.52 14.38
N GLY A 37 0.96 -19.42 15.24
CA GLY A 37 -0.27 -18.69 14.98
C GLY A 37 0.00 -17.22 14.64
N GLN A 38 0.78 -16.54 15.48
CA GLN A 38 1.17 -15.14 15.26
C GLN A 38 1.90 -14.95 13.93
N LYS A 39 2.88 -15.80 13.61
CA LYS A 39 3.62 -15.72 12.33
C LYS A 39 2.73 -15.91 11.09
N LEU A 40 1.72 -16.77 11.19
CA LEU A 40 0.76 -16.99 10.10
C LEU A 40 -0.12 -15.76 9.91
N GLU A 41 -0.59 -15.16 11.00
CA GLU A 41 -1.40 -13.94 10.96
C GLU A 41 -0.60 -12.75 10.41
N ASP A 42 0.65 -12.58 10.84
CA ASP A 42 1.57 -11.57 10.29
C ASP A 42 1.79 -11.78 8.79
N SER A 43 2.06 -13.02 8.37
CA SER A 43 2.25 -13.35 6.95
C SER A 43 1.01 -13.05 6.12
N TYR A 44 -0.18 -13.35 6.66
CA TYR A 44 -1.46 -13.04 6.03
C TYR A 44 -1.65 -11.52 5.88
N ARG A 45 -1.47 -10.76 6.96
CA ARG A 45 -1.56 -9.29 6.94
C ARG A 45 -0.61 -8.67 5.92
N PHE A 46 0.62 -9.20 5.82
CA PHE A 46 1.60 -8.75 4.84
C PHE A 46 1.17 -9.00 3.40
N GLN A 47 0.55 -10.15 3.10
CA GLN A 47 0.02 -10.41 1.75
C GLN A 47 -1.11 -9.45 1.38
N PHE A 48 -1.99 -9.11 2.32
CA PHE A 48 -3.04 -8.12 2.11
C PHE A 48 -2.46 -6.73 1.83
N PHE A 49 -1.49 -6.29 2.66
CA PHE A 49 -0.77 -5.04 2.42
C PHE A 49 -0.13 -4.99 1.03
N GLN A 50 0.57 -6.06 0.62
CA GLN A 50 1.24 -6.10 -0.68
C GLN A 50 0.25 -5.99 -1.84
N ARG A 51 -0.85 -6.74 -1.79
CA ARG A 51 -1.91 -6.66 -2.81
C ARG A 51 -2.46 -5.24 -2.91
N ASP A 52 -2.82 -4.63 -1.78
CA ASP A 52 -3.42 -3.30 -1.77
C ASP A 52 -2.42 -2.23 -2.25
N ALA A 53 -1.13 -2.41 -1.95
CA ALA A 53 -0.04 -1.58 -2.45
C ALA A 53 0.18 -1.73 -3.97
N GLU A 54 0.11 -2.94 -4.51
CA GLU A 54 0.20 -3.21 -5.95
C GLU A 54 -0.99 -2.63 -6.72
N GLU A 55 -2.21 -2.75 -6.17
CA GLU A 55 -3.41 -2.18 -6.77
C GLU A 55 -3.32 -0.64 -6.83
N LEU A 56 -2.89 -0.02 -5.72
CA LEU A 56 -2.68 1.42 -5.67
C LEU A 56 -1.58 1.87 -6.64
N GLU A 57 -0.44 1.18 -6.69
CA GLU A 57 0.63 1.49 -7.63
C GLU A 57 0.14 1.46 -9.08
N LYS A 58 -0.55 0.39 -9.47
CA LYS A 58 -1.08 0.24 -10.82
C LYS A 58 -2.02 1.40 -11.16
N TRP A 59 -2.91 1.74 -10.24
CA TRP A 59 -3.82 2.87 -10.43
C TRP A 59 -3.05 4.20 -10.59
N ILE A 60 -2.04 4.46 -9.76
CA ILE A 60 -1.20 5.68 -9.87
C ILE A 60 -0.50 5.73 -11.23
N GLN A 61 0.08 4.62 -11.68
CA GLN A 61 0.75 4.54 -12.97
C GLN A 61 -0.20 4.81 -14.14
N GLU A 62 -1.43 4.29 -14.10
CA GLU A 62 -2.46 4.57 -15.10
C GLU A 62 -2.80 6.07 -15.13
N LYS A 63 -3.00 6.70 -13.96
CA LYS A 63 -3.31 8.14 -13.88
C LYS A 63 -2.13 9.01 -14.31
N LEU A 64 -0.90 8.59 -14.04
CA LEU A 64 0.31 9.28 -14.48
C LEU A 64 0.42 9.37 -16.00
N GLN A 65 -0.01 8.34 -16.74
CA GLN A 65 -0.05 8.39 -18.20
C GLN A 65 -1.02 9.48 -18.69
N ILE A 66 -2.20 9.60 -18.06
CA ILE A 66 -3.21 10.61 -18.40
C ILE A 66 -2.70 12.03 -18.06
N ALA A 67 -2.06 12.19 -16.89
CA ALA A 67 -1.49 13.46 -16.45
C ALA A 67 -0.31 13.91 -17.32
N SER A 68 0.45 12.97 -17.90
CA SER A 68 1.65 13.27 -18.69
C SER A 68 1.35 13.54 -20.18
N ASP A 69 0.16 13.23 -20.66
CA ASP A 69 -0.25 13.54 -22.04
C ASP A 69 -0.24 15.05 -22.30
N GLU A 70 0.32 15.45 -23.45
CA GLU A 70 0.50 16.84 -23.88
C GLU A 70 -0.56 17.37 -24.84
N ASN A 71 -1.80 16.87 -24.76
CA ASN A 71 -2.92 17.29 -25.61
C ASN A 71 -3.23 18.80 -25.61
N TYR A 72 -2.71 19.56 -24.65
CA TYR A 72 -2.82 21.03 -24.58
C TYR A 72 -2.07 21.74 -25.72
N LYS A 73 -1.14 21.05 -26.40
CA LYS A 73 -0.42 21.58 -27.57
C LYS A 73 -1.32 21.74 -28.80
N ASP A 74 -2.41 20.99 -28.86
CA ASP A 74 -3.41 21.13 -29.90
C ASP A 74 -4.51 22.10 -29.44
N PRO A 75 -4.70 23.24 -30.11
CA PRO A 75 -5.64 24.29 -29.68
C PRO A 75 -7.11 23.92 -29.93
N THR A 76 -7.41 22.78 -30.57
CA THR A 76 -8.79 22.37 -30.80
C THR A 76 -9.47 21.97 -29.49
N ASN A 77 -10.72 22.44 -29.30
CA ASN A 77 -11.58 22.08 -28.18
C ASN A 77 -10.95 22.22 -26.78
N LEU A 78 -10.19 23.30 -26.54
CA LEU A 78 -9.52 23.55 -25.25
C LEU A 78 -10.49 23.59 -24.06
N GLN A 79 -11.69 24.16 -24.23
CA GLN A 79 -12.72 24.17 -23.19
C GLN A 79 -13.12 22.75 -22.76
N GLY A 80 -13.30 21.83 -23.71
CA GLY A 80 -13.58 20.43 -23.42
C GLY A 80 -12.41 19.72 -22.75
N LYS A 81 -11.17 20.05 -23.13
CA LYS A 81 -9.95 19.51 -22.48
C LYS A 81 -9.85 19.97 -21.02
N LEU A 82 -10.16 21.24 -20.73
CA LEU A 82 -10.21 21.78 -19.36
C LEU A 82 -11.28 21.10 -18.50
N GLN A 83 -12.50 20.91 -19.03
CA GLN A 83 -13.55 20.19 -18.30
C GLN A 83 -13.16 18.74 -17.99
N LYS A 84 -12.54 18.05 -18.94
CA LYS A 84 -11.99 16.71 -18.71
C LYS A 84 -10.90 16.71 -17.65
N HIS A 85 -10.03 17.73 -17.64
CA HIS A 85 -9.00 17.86 -16.64
C HIS A 85 -9.57 18.09 -15.22
N GLN A 86 -10.58 18.94 -15.08
CA GLN A 86 -11.28 19.14 -13.80
C GLN A 86 -11.94 17.84 -13.28
N ALA A 87 -12.55 17.06 -14.17
CA ALA A 87 -13.08 15.76 -13.82
C ALA A 87 -11.99 14.78 -13.36
N PHE A 88 -10.83 14.80 -14.03
CA PHE A 88 -9.65 14.02 -13.65
C PHE A 88 -9.10 14.44 -12.27
N GLU A 89 -8.99 15.74 -11.99
CA GLU A 89 -8.58 16.24 -10.67
C GLU A 89 -9.53 15.77 -9.56
N ALA A 90 -10.84 15.84 -9.81
CA ALA A 90 -11.85 15.34 -8.87
C ALA A 90 -11.74 13.82 -8.65
N GLU A 91 -11.48 13.04 -9.70
CA GLU A 91 -11.24 11.60 -9.59
C GLU A 91 -10.01 11.28 -8.74
N VAL A 92 -8.89 11.97 -8.99
CA VAL A 92 -7.65 11.78 -8.22
C VAL A 92 -7.86 12.14 -6.76
N GLN A 93 -8.54 13.25 -6.49
CA GLN A 93 -8.85 13.68 -5.14
C GLN A 93 -9.77 12.71 -4.41
N ALA A 94 -10.79 12.16 -5.08
CA ALA A 94 -11.69 11.17 -4.49
C ALA A 94 -10.97 9.88 -4.08
N ASN A 95 -9.88 9.53 -4.77
CA ASN A 95 -9.09 8.34 -4.46
C ASN A 95 -8.00 8.56 -3.40
N SER A 96 -7.80 9.78 -2.90
CA SER A 96 -6.79 10.08 -1.86
C SER A 96 -6.97 9.25 -0.58
N GLY A 97 -8.18 8.76 -0.29
CA GLY A 97 -8.41 7.86 0.83
C GLY A 97 -7.71 6.50 0.71
N ALA A 98 -7.35 6.06 -0.49
CA ALA A 98 -6.67 4.78 -0.69
C ALA A 98 -5.23 4.79 -0.13
N ILE A 99 -4.46 5.84 -0.41
CA ILE A 99 -3.09 5.98 0.12
C ILE A 99 -3.09 6.14 1.64
N VAL A 100 -4.05 6.89 2.18
CA VAL A 100 -4.21 7.07 3.65
C VAL A 100 -4.50 5.75 4.35
N LYS A 101 -5.42 4.94 3.83
CA LYS A 101 -5.73 3.62 4.41
C LYS A 101 -4.54 2.66 4.37
N LEU A 102 -3.76 2.72 3.28
CA LEU A 102 -2.57 1.89 3.13
C LEU A 102 -1.47 2.33 4.11
N ASP A 103 -1.31 3.64 4.32
CA ASP A 103 -0.42 4.19 5.35
C ASP A 103 -0.84 3.75 6.75
N GLU A 104 -2.12 3.85 7.10
CA GLU A 104 -2.64 3.41 8.39
C GLU A 104 -2.33 1.93 8.64
N THR A 105 -2.60 1.09 7.64
CA THR A 105 -2.33 -0.36 7.70
C THR A 105 -0.84 -0.65 7.85
N GLY A 106 0.00 -0.05 7.00
CA GLY A 106 1.44 -0.29 7.02
C GLY A 106 2.11 0.25 8.29
N ASN A 107 1.74 1.44 8.74
CA ASN A 107 2.28 2.03 9.98
C ASN A 107 1.85 1.27 11.22
N LEU A 108 0.62 0.75 11.27
CA LEU A 108 0.18 -0.14 12.35
C LEU A 108 1.06 -1.40 12.40
N MET A 109 1.27 -2.08 11.26
CA MET A 109 2.15 -3.25 11.19
C MET A 109 3.58 -2.92 11.65
N ILE A 110 4.13 -1.78 11.24
CA ILE A 110 5.47 -1.34 11.68
C ILE A 110 5.50 -1.11 13.19
N SER A 111 4.49 -0.45 13.75
CA SER A 111 4.42 -0.14 15.19
C SER A 111 4.34 -1.39 16.07
N GLU A 112 3.74 -2.47 15.55
CA GLU A 112 3.64 -3.77 16.21
C GLU A 112 4.92 -4.62 16.06
N GLY A 113 5.97 -4.10 15.41
CA GLY A 113 7.23 -4.81 15.23
C GLY A 113 7.17 -5.93 14.18
N HIS A 114 6.28 -5.81 13.19
CA HIS A 114 6.10 -6.81 12.15
C HIS A 114 7.42 -7.14 11.43
N PHE A 115 7.64 -8.42 11.11
CA PHE A 115 8.93 -8.90 10.55
C PHE A 115 9.35 -8.21 9.25
N ALA A 116 8.38 -7.73 8.46
CA ALA A 116 8.59 -7.04 7.17
C ALA A 116 8.57 -5.51 7.27
N SER A 117 8.74 -4.93 8.46
CA SER A 117 8.63 -3.48 8.69
C SER A 117 9.45 -2.62 7.73
N GLU A 118 10.68 -3.01 7.41
CA GLU A 118 11.55 -2.27 6.49
C GLU A 118 11.00 -2.25 5.06
N THR A 119 10.52 -3.40 4.60
CA THR A 119 9.91 -3.55 3.28
C THR A 119 8.63 -2.72 3.17
N ILE A 120 7.78 -2.76 4.21
CA ILE A 120 6.54 -1.96 4.28
C ILE A 120 6.89 -0.47 4.19
N ARG A 121 7.86 0.00 4.98
CA ARG A 121 8.28 1.41 4.98
C ARG A 121 8.78 1.85 3.61
N THR A 122 9.67 1.06 3.00
CA THR A 122 10.20 1.32 1.67
C THR A 122 9.09 1.40 0.63
N ARG A 123 8.11 0.49 0.70
CA ARG A 123 6.98 0.45 -0.22
C ARG A 123 6.07 1.66 -0.09
N LEU A 124 5.76 2.08 1.14
CA LEU A 124 4.99 3.30 1.39
C LEU A 124 5.71 4.54 0.84
N MET A 125 7.01 4.68 1.11
CA MET A 125 7.81 5.81 0.61
C MET A 125 7.77 5.90 -0.93
N GLU A 126 7.90 4.78 -1.63
CA GLU A 126 7.84 4.76 -3.09
C GLU A 126 6.44 5.14 -3.61
N LEU A 127 5.37 4.64 -2.99
CA LEU A 127 4.00 5.01 -3.36
C LEU A 127 3.74 6.50 -3.16
N HIS A 128 4.19 7.08 -2.05
CA HIS A 128 4.12 8.53 -1.81
C HIS A 128 4.86 9.33 -2.88
N ARG A 129 6.07 8.89 -3.25
CA ARG A 129 6.84 9.55 -4.31
C ARG A 129 6.09 9.52 -5.66
N GLN A 130 5.47 8.40 -6.01
CA GLN A 130 4.68 8.29 -7.23
C GLN A 130 3.39 9.13 -7.16
N TRP A 131 2.76 9.19 -5.99
CA TRP A 131 1.58 10.00 -5.72
C TRP A 131 1.89 11.50 -5.86
N GLU A 132 2.97 11.98 -5.25
CA GLU A 132 3.44 13.37 -5.40
C GLU A 132 3.75 13.71 -6.86
N LEU A 133 4.40 12.79 -7.59
CA LEU A 133 4.66 12.97 -9.02
C LEU A 133 3.36 13.10 -9.82
N LEU A 134 2.33 12.32 -9.49
CA LEU A 134 1.01 12.42 -10.13
C LEU A 134 0.40 13.80 -9.91
N PHE A 135 0.42 14.30 -8.67
CA PHE A 135 -0.07 15.65 -8.37
C PHE A 135 0.70 16.73 -9.13
N GLU A 136 2.02 16.60 -9.21
CA GLU A 136 2.84 17.56 -9.94
C GLU A 136 2.52 17.55 -11.43
N LYS A 137 2.44 16.38 -12.07
CA LYS A 137 2.09 16.26 -13.50
C LYS A 137 0.69 16.77 -13.79
N MET A 138 -0.27 16.46 -12.93
CA MET A 138 -1.63 16.95 -13.02
C MET A 138 -1.67 18.48 -12.98
N ARG A 139 -1.00 19.08 -11.98
CA ARG A 139 -0.90 20.54 -11.81
C ARG A 139 -0.22 21.21 -13.00
N GLU A 140 0.91 20.66 -13.47
CA GLU A 140 1.61 21.15 -14.67
C GLU A 140 0.67 21.17 -15.89
N LYS A 141 -0.09 20.09 -16.11
CA LYS A 141 -1.04 19.99 -17.23
C LYS A 141 -2.16 21.04 -17.12
N GLY A 142 -2.71 21.25 -15.92
CA GLY A 142 -3.73 22.27 -15.68
C GLY A 142 -3.25 23.68 -16.02
N ILE A 143 -2.05 24.04 -15.56
CA ILE A 143 -1.43 25.34 -15.88
C ILE A 143 -1.26 25.51 -17.39
N LYS A 144 -0.74 24.50 -18.09
CA LYS A 144 -0.52 24.56 -19.53
C LYS A 144 -1.81 24.65 -20.34
N LEU A 145 -2.88 23.96 -19.91
CA LEU A 145 -4.21 24.08 -20.54
C LEU A 145 -4.78 25.50 -20.41
N LEU A 146 -4.65 26.11 -19.23
CA LEU A 146 -5.09 27.50 -19.02
C LEU A 146 -4.28 28.49 -19.85
N GLN A 147 -2.95 28.31 -19.93
CA GLN A 147 -2.09 29.13 -20.78
C GLN A 147 -2.48 29.02 -22.26
N ALA A 148 -2.73 27.80 -22.75
CA ALA A 148 -3.17 27.58 -24.13
C ALA A 148 -4.54 28.24 -24.40
N GLN A 149 -5.48 28.15 -23.46
CA GLN A 149 -6.79 28.81 -23.58
C GLN A 149 -6.66 30.33 -23.67
N ASN A 150 -5.89 30.94 -22.76
CA ASN A 150 -5.69 32.39 -22.75
C ASN A 150 -5.02 32.88 -24.05
N LEU A 151 -4.05 32.13 -24.57
CA LEU A 151 -3.40 32.47 -25.84
C LEU A 151 -4.38 32.45 -27.01
N VAL A 152 -5.20 31.39 -27.13
CA VAL A 152 -6.21 31.30 -28.19
C VAL A 152 -7.25 32.41 -28.09
N GLN A 153 -7.67 32.76 -26.88
CA GLN A 153 -8.59 33.88 -26.67
C GLN A 153 -7.98 35.22 -27.10
N TYR A 154 -6.74 35.50 -26.69
CA TYR A 154 -6.04 36.71 -27.08
C TYR A 154 -5.86 36.83 -28.60
N LEU A 155 -5.49 35.74 -29.28
CA LEU A 155 -5.34 35.73 -30.74
C LEU A 155 -6.67 36.01 -31.45
N ARG A 156 -7.79 35.46 -30.96
CA ARG A 156 -9.11 35.76 -31.50
C ARG A 156 -9.48 37.23 -31.29
N GLU A 157 -9.24 37.78 -30.10
CA GLU A 157 -9.50 39.20 -29.81
C GLU A 157 -8.68 40.14 -30.71
N LEU A 158 -7.46 39.75 -31.10
CA LEU A 158 -6.68 40.51 -32.08
C LEU A 158 -7.24 40.41 -33.50
N GLU A 159 -7.72 39.24 -33.91
CA GLU A 159 -8.36 39.04 -35.22
C GLU A 159 -9.64 39.86 -35.36
N ASP A 160 -10.42 40.02 -34.28
CA ASP A 160 -11.68 40.79 -34.28
C ASP A 160 -11.47 42.32 -34.35
N VAL A 161 -10.23 42.81 -34.20
CA VAL A 161 -9.88 44.25 -34.15
C VAL A 161 -9.25 44.77 -35.46
N ILE A 162 -8.89 43.87 -36.39
CA ILE A 162 -8.29 44.19 -37.71
C ILE A 162 -9.35 44.12 -38.80
#